data_AF-A0A821XIM9-F1
#
_entry.id   AF-A0A821XIM9-F1
#
_cell.length_a   1.000
_cell.length_b   1.000
_cell.length_c   1.000
_cell.angle_alpha   90.00
_cell.angle_beta   90.00
_cell.angle_gamma   90.00
#
_symmetry.space_group_name_H-M   'P 1'
#
loop_
_entity.id
_entity.type
_entity.pdbx_description
1 polymer ?
#
loop_
_entity_poly.entity_id
_entity_poly.type
_entity_poly.pdbx_seq_one_letter_code
_entity_poly.pdbx_strand_id
1 'polypeptide(L)'
;MAHKHSLETLNRTLKDIKNNDKLFGGTLLVLSGDFRQTLPVIPRSTYADEINACLKSSTLWRNVEKVQLKVNMRVQMLQDPSAETFSKQLLDIAKDGLTKNIVHAALRD
;
A
#
# COMPACT_ATOMS: atom_id res chain seq x y z
N MET A 1 -1.85 -4.81 6.42
CA MET A 1 -0.58 -4.50 5.72
C MET A 1 0.49 -5.50 6.13
N ALA A 2 1.40 -5.86 5.23
CA ALA A 2 2.56 -6.67 5.57
C ALA A 2 3.70 -5.81 6.14
N HIS A 3 4.44 -6.34 7.11
CA HIS A 3 5.64 -5.72 7.67
C HIS A 3 6.83 -5.90 6.70
N LYS A 4 7.77 -4.94 6.64
CA LYS A 4 8.96 -5.07 5.77
C LYS A 4 9.77 -6.34 6.01
N HIS A 5 9.88 -6.76 7.26
CA HIS A 5 10.59 -7.98 7.65
C HIS A 5 10.00 -9.24 7.03
N SER A 6 8.70 -9.27 6.74
CA SER A 6 8.09 -10.40 6.03
C SER A 6 8.65 -10.49 4.60
N LEU A 7 8.82 -9.37 3.90
CA LEU A 7 9.40 -9.31 2.56
C LEU A 7 10.89 -9.69 2.58
N GLU A 8 11.64 -9.17 3.55
CA GLU A 8 13.07 -9.42 3.71
C GLU A 8 13.35 -10.89 4.07
N THR A 9 12.55 -11.45 4.96
CA THR A 9 12.61 -12.86 5.34
C THR A 9 12.26 -13.74 4.15
N LEU A 10 11.20 -13.42 3.40
CA LEU A 10 10.84 -14.15 2.18
C LEU A 10 12.00 -14.19 1.17
N ASN A 11 12.66 -13.05 0.96
CA ASN A 11 13.84 -12.98 0.09
C ASN A 11 14.96 -13.91 0.57
N ARG A 12 15.32 -13.86 1.87
CA ARG A 12 16.35 -14.74 2.44
C ARG A 12 15.96 -16.21 2.30
N THR A 13 14.77 -16.57 2.74
CA THR A 13 14.26 -17.95 2.70
C THR A 13 14.25 -18.52 1.28
N LEU A 14 13.85 -17.74 0.26
CA LEU A 14 13.85 -18.23 -1.12
C LEU A 14 15.26 -18.39 -1.70
N LYS A 15 16.24 -17.57 -1.28
CA LYS A 15 17.64 -17.76 -1.64
C LYS A 15 18.18 -19.06 -1.06
N ASP A 16 17.90 -19.30 0.23
CA ASP A 16 18.35 -20.49 0.96
C ASP A 16 17.75 -21.76 0.35
N ILE A 17 16.43 -21.80 0.15
CA ILE A 17 15.72 -22.98 -0.40
C ILE A 17 16.18 -23.30 -1.83
N LYS A 18 16.44 -22.28 -2.65
CA LYS A 18 16.85 -22.47 -4.05
C LYS A 18 18.35 -22.56 -4.25
N ASN A 19 19.15 -22.38 -3.20
CA ASN A 19 20.59 -22.22 -3.27
C ASN A 19 21.01 -21.22 -4.39
N ASN A 20 20.38 -20.04 -4.39
CA ASN A 20 20.54 -19.04 -5.45
C ASN A 20 20.49 -17.62 -4.87
N ASP A 21 21.59 -16.88 -4.99
CA ASP A 21 21.73 -15.55 -4.39
C ASP A 21 21.01 -14.41 -5.12
N LYS A 22 20.36 -14.69 -6.26
CA LYS A 22 19.49 -13.71 -6.93
C LYS A 22 18.33 -13.30 -6.03
N LEU A 23 17.78 -12.11 -6.26
CA LEU A 23 16.61 -11.60 -5.52
C LEU A 23 15.49 -12.65 -5.52
N PHE A 24 14.94 -12.97 -4.34
CA PHE A 24 13.95 -14.02 -4.11
C PHE A 24 14.31 -15.40 -4.71
N GLY A 25 15.60 -15.75 -4.75
CA GLY A 25 16.08 -16.99 -5.39
C GLY A 25 15.81 -17.03 -6.89
N GLY A 26 15.72 -15.87 -7.55
CA GLY A 26 15.33 -15.76 -8.96
C GLY A 26 13.83 -15.92 -9.22
N THR A 27 12.99 -15.88 -8.18
CA THR A 27 11.52 -15.97 -8.32
C THR A 27 10.93 -14.60 -8.66
N LEU A 28 10.04 -14.55 -9.66
CA LEU A 28 9.24 -13.36 -9.93
C LEU A 28 8.25 -13.14 -8.77
N LEU A 29 8.32 -11.96 -8.15
CA LEU A 29 7.40 -11.54 -7.10
C LEU A 29 6.56 -10.37 -7.59
N VAL A 30 5.23 -10.51 -7.50
CA VAL A 30 4.29 -9.42 -7.76
C VAL A 30 3.71 -8.96 -6.43
N LEU A 31 3.92 -7.68 -6.12
CA LEU A 31 3.32 -7.03 -4.97
C LEU A 31 2.08 -6.26 -5.45
N SER A 32 0.92 -6.54 -4.85
CA SER A 32 -0.32 -5.83 -5.12
C SER A 32 -0.88 -5.24 -3.83
N GLY A 33 -1.44 -4.03 -3.93
CA GLY A 33 -2.05 -3.34 -2.80
C GLY A 33 -2.06 -1.83 -2.98
N ASP A 34 -2.88 -1.15 -2.17
CA ASP A 34 -2.88 0.31 -2.08
C ASP A 34 -2.21 0.74 -0.77
N PHE A 35 -0.98 1.23 -0.90
CA PHE A 35 -0.14 1.68 0.21
C PHE A 35 -0.62 2.98 0.87
N ARG A 36 -1.75 3.55 0.43
CA ARG A 36 -2.38 4.73 1.03
C ARG A 36 -3.54 4.37 1.97
N GLN A 37 -3.93 3.09 2.04
CA GLN A 37 -5.04 2.65 2.90
C GLN A 37 -4.60 2.52 4.35
N THR A 38 -3.88 1.42 4.63
CA THR A 38 -3.29 0.98 5.89
C THR A 38 -1.90 1.51 6.23
N LEU A 39 -1.52 1.84 7.48
CA LEU A 39 -0.15 1.55 7.95
C LEU A 39 -0.10 0.12 8.56
N PRO A 40 1.07 -0.51 8.72
CA PRO A 40 1.18 -1.76 9.47
C PRO A 40 0.83 -1.50 10.94
N VAL A 41 -0.10 -2.28 11.48
CA VAL A 41 -0.52 -2.15 12.86
C VAL A 41 0.53 -2.78 13.76
N ILE A 42 1.17 -1.98 14.61
CA ILE A 42 2.15 -2.45 15.59
C ILE A 42 1.67 -2.01 16.99
N PRO A 43 1.36 -2.94 17.91
CA PRO A 43 0.89 -2.58 19.25
C PRO A 43 1.91 -1.72 19.99
N ARG A 44 1.46 -0.61 20.60
CA ARG A 44 2.29 0.30 21.40
C ARG A 44 3.46 0.92 20.62
N SER A 45 3.30 1.08 19.31
CA SER A 45 4.32 1.67 18.44
C SER A 45 4.27 3.19 18.42
N THR A 46 5.40 3.79 18.08
CA THR A 46 5.47 5.19 17.68
C THR A 46 5.18 5.34 16.20
N TYR A 47 4.86 6.56 15.76
CA TYR A 47 4.73 6.85 14.32
C TYR A 47 5.98 6.46 13.52
N ALA A 48 7.18 6.66 14.09
CA ALA A 48 8.42 6.28 13.43
C ALA A 48 8.53 4.76 13.23
N ASP A 49 8.05 3.97 14.20
CA ASP A 49 8.02 2.51 14.10
C ASP A 49 7.06 2.05 12.99
N GLU A 50 5.87 2.64 12.89
CA GLU A 50 4.89 2.31 11.86
C GLU A 50 5.41 2.61 10.44
N ILE A 51 6.06 3.76 10.26
CA ILE A 51 6.72 4.13 9.00
C ILE A 51 7.87 3.18 8.72
N ASN A 52 8.70 2.86 9.72
CA ASN A 52 9.82 1.93 9.56
C ASN A 52 9.36 0.51 9.22
N ALA A 53 8.16 0.11 9.65
CA ALA A 53 7.56 -1.18 9.34
C ALA A 53 6.99 -1.30 7.93
N CYS A 54 6.74 -0.17 7.25
CA CYS A 54 6.19 -0.16 5.90
C CYS A 54 7.11 -0.87 4.91
N LEU A 55 6.52 -1.57 3.93
CA LEU A 55 7.26 -2.22 2.84
C LEU A 55 8.18 -1.24 2.08
N LYS A 56 7.75 0.02 1.95
CA LYS A 56 8.55 1.10 1.33
C LYS A 56 9.86 1.40 2.06
N SER A 57 9.95 1.06 3.35
CA SER A 57 11.12 1.25 4.21
C SER A 57 12.08 0.06 4.17
N SER A 58 11.77 -1.00 3.40
CA SER A 58 12.69 -2.11 3.18
C SER A 58 13.81 -1.72 2.22
N THR A 59 15.02 -2.23 2.46
CA THR A 59 16.14 -2.10 1.52
C THR A 59 15.87 -2.78 0.17
N LEU A 60 14.93 -3.72 0.13
CA LEU A 60 14.52 -4.42 -1.09
C LEU A 60 13.62 -3.56 -1.98
N TRP A 61 12.98 -2.53 -1.44
CA TRP A 61 12.01 -1.70 -2.14
C TRP A 61 12.62 -0.99 -3.37
N ARG A 62 13.92 -0.69 -3.34
CA ARG A 62 14.64 -0.10 -4.48
C ARG A 62 14.66 -0.98 -5.74
N ASN A 63 14.40 -2.28 -5.59
CA ASN A 63 14.34 -3.23 -6.71
C ASN A 63 12.92 -3.43 -7.24
N VAL A 64 11.92 -2.75 -6.67
CA VAL A 64 10.52 -2.88 -7.06
C VAL A 64 10.23 -1.94 -8.22
N GLU A 65 9.83 -2.52 -9.35
CA GLU A 65 9.24 -1.76 -10.44
C GLU A 65 7.80 -1.37 -10.08
N LYS A 66 7.46 -0.09 -10.28
CA LYS A 66 6.15 0.45 -9.91
C LYS A 66 5.24 0.46 -11.11
N VAL A 67 4.16 -0.31 -11.04
CA VAL A 67 3.05 -0.27 -11.98
C VAL A 67 1.80 0.24 -11.25
N GLN A 68 1.04 1.11 -11.91
CA GLN A 68 -0.15 1.74 -11.34
C GLN A 68 -1.39 1.46 -12.18
N LEU A 69 -2.43 0.93 -11.53
CA LEU A 69 -3.76 0.85 -12.13
C LEU A 69 -4.42 2.23 -12.08
N LYS A 70 -4.92 2.70 -13.23
CA LYS A 70 -5.54 4.03 -13.38
C LYS A 70 -7.07 3.97 -13.43
N VAL A 71 -7.63 2.80 -13.72
CA VAL A 71 -9.06 2.63 -13.96
C VAL A 71 -9.70 1.92 -12.77
N ASN A 72 -10.68 2.57 -12.15
CA ASN A 72 -11.51 1.95 -11.13
C ASN A 72 -12.68 1.21 -11.79
N MET A 73 -12.47 -0.07 -12.10
CA MET A 73 -13.48 -0.91 -12.76
C MET A 73 -14.79 -0.99 -11.96
N ARG A 74 -14.73 -0.93 -10.62
CA ARG A 74 -15.94 -0.94 -9.77
C ARG A 74 -16.86 0.24 -10.09
N VAL A 75 -16.28 1.42 -10.29
CA VAL A 75 -17.03 2.64 -10.62
C VAL A 75 -17.56 2.58 -12.05
N GLN A 76 -16.74 2.13 -13.00
CA GLN A 76 -17.17 2.01 -14.41
C GLN A 76 -18.36 1.06 -14.59
N MET A 77 -18.40 -0.04 -13.83
CA MET A 77 -19.48 -1.03 -13.94
C MET A 77 -20.79 -0.58 -13.29
N LEU A 78 -20.77 0.38 -12.38
CA LEU A 78 -21.97 0.87 -11.70
C LEU A 78 -22.86 1.72 -12.62
N GLN A 79 -22.32 2.25 -13.73
CA GLN A 79 -23.01 3.17 -14.64
C GLN A 79 -23.70 4.36 -13.92
N ASP A 80 -23.18 4.73 -12.75
CA ASP A 80 -23.71 5.78 -11.89
C ASP A 80 -22.76 7.00 -11.93
N PRO A 81 -23.20 8.14 -12.48
CA PRO A 81 -22.41 9.37 -12.50
C PRO A 81 -21.99 9.87 -11.12
N SER A 82 -22.77 9.57 -10.07
CA SER A 82 -22.45 9.96 -8.70
C SER A 82 -21.25 9.18 -8.15
N ALA A 83 -21.10 7.91 -8.54
CA ALA A 83 -19.99 7.05 -8.15
C ALA A 83 -18.64 7.55 -8.73
N GLU A 84 -18.65 8.11 -9.94
CA GLU A 84 -17.46 8.72 -10.54
C GLU A 84 -17.03 9.96 -9.75
N THR A 85 -17.99 10.81 -9.38
CA THR A 85 -17.75 12.00 -8.58
C THR A 85 -17.18 11.64 -7.21
N PHE A 86 -17.79 10.68 -6.51
CA PHE A 86 -17.31 10.20 -5.22
C PHE A 86 -15.92 9.57 -5.30
N SER A 87 -15.64 8.78 -6.34
CA SER A 87 -14.31 8.19 -6.53
C SER A 87 -13.23 9.24 -6.74
N LYS A 88 -13.53 10.36 -7.43
CA LYS A 88 -12.59 11.48 -7.57
C LYS A 88 -12.32 12.14 -6.20
N GLN A 89 -13.37 12.38 -5.42
CA GLN A 89 -13.23 12.93 -4.06
C GLN A 89 -12.34 12.06 -3.16
N LEU A 90 -12.52 10.74 -3.18
CA LEU A 90 -11.66 9.81 -2.42
C LEU A 90 -10.19 9.88 -2.87
N LEU A 91 -9.93 10.05 -4.17
CA LEU A 91 -8.56 10.18 -4.68
C LEU A 91 -7.91 11.49 -4.22
N ASP A 92 -8.67 12.56 -4.12
CA ASP A 92 -8.16 13.86 -3.68
C ASP A 92 -7.83 13.84 -2.18
N ILE A 93 -8.69 13.23 -1.35
CA ILE A 93 -8.40 12.99 0.07
C ILE A 93 -7.08 12.22 0.25
N ALA A 94 -6.85 11.21 -0.59
CA ALA A 94 -5.66 10.37 -0.52
C ALA A 94 -4.37 11.05 -1.02
N LYS A 95 -4.46 12.15 -1.79
CA LYS A 95 -3.31 12.92 -2.27
C LYS A 95 -2.93 14.05 -1.32
N ASP A 96 -3.92 14.76 -0.80
CA ASP A 96 -3.69 16.00 -0.05
C ASP A 96 -3.54 15.78 1.45
N GLY A 97 -3.72 14.56 1.96
CA GLY A 97 -3.51 14.26 3.37
C GLY A 97 -4.37 15.15 4.26
N LEU A 98 -5.69 14.96 4.24
CA LEU A 98 -6.61 15.54 5.24
C LEU A 98 -6.53 17.07 5.41
N THR A 99 -6.38 17.86 4.35
CA THR A 99 -6.57 19.32 4.48
C THR A 99 -8.05 19.74 4.38
N LYS A 100 -8.60 20.01 5.58
CA LYS A 100 -9.59 21.06 5.94
C LYS A 100 -11.11 20.82 5.91
N ASN A 101 -11.70 19.85 5.20
CA ASN A 101 -13.18 19.84 5.08
C ASN A 101 -13.95 18.64 5.68
N ILE A 102 -13.29 17.64 6.29
CA ILE A 102 -14.01 16.44 6.80
C ILE A 102 -14.46 16.59 8.27
N VAL A 103 -13.94 17.56 9.03
CA VAL A 103 -14.32 17.74 10.45
C VAL A 103 -15.76 18.24 10.62
N HIS A 104 -16.44 18.67 9.56
CA HIS A 104 -17.86 19.10 9.65
C HIS A 104 -18.89 18.05 9.25
N ALA A 105 -18.49 16.93 8.64
CA ALA A 105 -19.44 15.89 8.21
C ALA A 105 -19.59 14.74 9.22
N ALA A 106 -18.71 14.63 10.21
CA ALA A 106 -18.73 13.53 11.20
C ALA A 106 -19.48 13.86 12.51
N LEU A 107 -20.20 14.99 12.58
CA LEU A 107 -21.03 15.39 13.73
C LEU A 107 -22.48 15.76 13.35
N ARG A 108 -23.00 15.17 12.27
CA ARG A 108 -24.44 15.14 11.98
C ARG A 108 -24.78 13.83 11.29
N ASP A 109 -24.94 12.78 12.10
CA ASP A 109 -26.21 12.13 12.43
C ASP A 109 -25.93 10.92 13.33
#